data_AF-A0A9C8G664-F1
#
_entry.id   AF-A0A9C8G664-F1
#
_cell.length_a   1.000
_cell.length_b   1.000
_cell.length_c   1.000
_cell.angle_alpha   90.00
_cell.angle_beta   90.00
_cell.angle_gamma   90.00
#
_symmetry.space_group_name_H-M   'P 1'
#
loop_
_entity.id
_entity.type
_entity.pdbx_description
1 polymer ?
#
loop_
_entity_poly.entity_id
_entity_poly.type
_entity_poly.pdbx_seq_one_letter_code
_entity_poly.pdbx_strand_id
1 'polypeptide(L)'
;MNAPPSLIRYDTSPRSDLVRFFRVFRLAGRDLFEQMFVLGLTNIAAMLLLGAWTALPQLLPLAAFAPPLLAGLWSAAARVARAEETSFHDVWEGAQDHFARSWLLAAVSVVVYGVVWMNITFYTQENVPLPFEAGPWVVTLLLTFWLLAGIFWTLYWSYILAWLTFEEPHLWPALKGAAWLLISHGPFT
;
A
#
# COMPACT_ATOMS: atom_id res chain seq x y z
N MET A 1 -58.09 20.82 -12.67
CA MET A 1 -58.45 19.44 -12.30
C MET A 1 -57.23 18.57 -12.58
N ASN A 2 -56.51 18.18 -11.53
CA ASN A 2 -55.28 17.39 -11.64
C ASN A 2 -55.63 15.91 -11.41
N ALA A 3 -55.20 15.04 -12.33
CA ALA A 3 -55.42 13.60 -12.23
C ALA A 3 -54.68 13.00 -11.02
N PRO A 4 -55.23 11.96 -10.36
CA PRO A 4 -54.59 11.35 -9.20
C PRO A 4 -53.37 10.49 -9.62
N PRO A 5 -52.33 10.40 -8.76
CA PRO A 5 -51.15 9.59 -9.03
C PRO A 5 -51.54 8.10 -9.09
N SER A 6 -51.20 7.46 -10.19
CA SER A 6 -51.37 6.02 -10.38
C SER A 6 -50.64 5.26 -9.28
N LEU A 7 -51.41 4.55 -8.46
CA LEU A 7 -50.93 3.61 -7.46
C LEU A 7 -49.98 2.60 -8.11
N ILE A 8 -48.70 2.67 -7.76
CA ILE A 8 -47.71 1.63 -8.05
C ILE A 8 -48.19 0.37 -7.32
N ARG A 9 -48.79 -0.57 -8.05
CA ARG A 9 -49.10 -1.91 -7.51
C ARG A 9 -47.79 -2.60 -7.17
N TYR A 10 -47.52 -2.76 -5.88
CA TYR A 10 -46.55 -3.73 -5.41
C TYR A 10 -47.16 -5.12 -5.59
N ASP A 11 -46.69 -5.84 -6.60
CA ASP A 11 -46.99 -7.26 -6.78
C ASP A 11 -46.27 -8.04 -5.66
N THR A 12 -46.99 -8.39 -4.60
CA THR A 12 -46.51 -9.16 -3.43
C THR A 12 -46.58 -10.67 -3.68
N SER A 13 -46.16 -11.09 -4.86
CA SER A 13 -46.10 -12.49 -5.26
C SER A 13 -44.85 -13.15 -4.63
N PRO A 14 -44.98 -14.25 -3.86
CA PRO A 14 -43.83 -14.91 -3.21
C PRO A 14 -42.80 -15.47 -4.21
N ARG A 15 -43.21 -15.72 -5.47
CA ARG A 15 -42.28 -16.05 -6.56
C ARG A 15 -41.45 -14.85 -7.00
N SER A 16 -41.99 -13.63 -6.91
CA SER A 16 -41.27 -12.41 -7.28
C SER A 16 -40.20 -12.03 -6.26
N ASP A 17 -40.42 -12.33 -4.97
CA ASP A 17 -39.46 -12.08 -3.89
C ASP A 17 -38.27 -13.03 -3.95
N LEU A 18 -38.50 -14.32 -4.23
CA LEU A 18 -37.41 -15.29 -4.44
C LEU A 18 -36.55 -14.92 -5.66
N VAL A 19 -37.16 -14.49 -6.77
CA VAL A 19 -36.42 -14.06 -7.97
C VAL A 19 -35.63 -12.78 -7.70
N ARG A 20 -36.18 -11.82 -6.94
CA ARG A 20 -35.43 -10.64 -6.49
C ARG A 20 -34.27 -11.03 -5.57
N PHE A 21 -34.52 -11.88 -4.59
CA PHE A 21 -33.49 -12.35 -3.67
C PHE A 21 -32.34 -13.01 -4.42
N PHE A 22 -32.62 -13.96 -5.32
CA PHE A 22 -31.59 -14.60 -6.14
C PHE A 22 -30.86 -13.62 -7.07
N ARG A 23 -31.55 -12.62 -7.62
CA ARG A 23 -30.91 -11.58 -8.44
C ARG A 23 -29.96 -10.71 -7.61
N VAL A 24 -30.39 -10.26 -6.43
CA VAL A 24 -29.58 -9.44 -5.50
C VAL A 24 -28.41 -10.26 -4.97
N PHE A 25 -28.65 -11.51 -4.57
CA PHE A 25 -27.59 -12.41 -4.11
C PHE A 25 -26.56 -12.70 -5.19
N ARG A 26 -26.99 -12.91 -6.45
CA ARG A 26 -26.09 -13.09 -7.59
C ARG A 26 -25.29 -11.82 -7.91
N LEU A 27 -25.91 -10.65 -7.82
CA LEU A 27 -25.24 -9.36 -8.01
C LEU A 27 -24.20 -9.13 -6.91
N ALA A 28 -24.56 -9.32 -5.65
CA ALA A 28 -23.66 -9.20 -4.51
C ALA A 28 -22.51 -10.23 -4.57
N GLY A 29 -22.78 -11.46 -4.99
CA GLY A 29 -21.75 -12.48 -5.17
C GLY A 29 -20.78 -12.15 -6.32
N ARG A 30 -21.28 -11.57 -7.43
CA ARG A 30 -20.41 -11.12 -8.53
C ARG A 30 -19.54 -9.95 -8.09
N ASP A 31 -20.11 -8.99 -7.39
CA ASP A 31 -19.40 -7.81 -6.88
C ASP A 31 -18.30 -8.21 -5.87
N LEU A 32 -18.62 -9.12 -4.92
CA LEU A 32 -17.63 -9.68 -4.01
C LEU A 32 -16.49 -10.40 -4.74
N PHE A 33 -16.82 -11.15 -5.79
CA PHE A 33 -15.82 -11.84 -6.61
C PHE A 33 -14.94 -10.86 -7.39
N GLU A 34 -15.52 -9.81 -7.97
CA GLU A 34 -14.79 -8.73 -8.65
C GLU A 34 -13.84 -8.01 -7.68
N GLN A 35 -14.29 -7.69 -6.46
CA GLN A 35 -13.45 -7.07 -5.43
C GLN A 35 -12.32 -8.00 -4.96
N MET A 36 -12.61 -9.27 -4.66
CA MET A 36 -11.59 -10.27 -4.30
C MET A 36 -10.59 -10.49 -5.43
N PHE A 37 -11.04 -10.51 -6.68
CA PHE A 37 -10.19 -10.66 -7.85
C PHE A 37 -9.28 -9.44 -8.05
N VAL A 38 -9.82 -8.22 -7.93
CA VAL A 38 -9.03 -6.98 -7.98
C VAL A 38 -8.01 -6.95 -6.85
N LEU A 39 -8.39 -7.32 -5.62
CA LEU A 39 -7.48 -7.38 -4.47
C LEU A 39 -6.37 -8.44 -4.66
N GLY A 40 -6.72 -9.60 -5.21
CA GLY A 40 -5.76 -10.65 -5.54
C GLY A 40 -4.79 -10.22 -6.64
N LEU A 41 -5.33 -9.64 -7.72
CA LEU A 41 -4.55 -9.17 -8.86
C LEU A 41 -3.64 -8.00 -8.48
N THR A 42 -4.12 -7.07 -7.66
CA THR A 42 -3.33 -5.94 -7.14
C THR A 42 -2.18 -6.42 -6.24
N ASN A 43 -2.41 -7.40 -5.35
CA ASN A 43 -1.34 -7.99 -4.54
C ASN A 43 -0.31 -8.76 -5.37
N ILE A 44 -0.74 -9.55 -6.36
CA ILE A 44 0.18 -10.26 -7.26
C ILE A 44 0.98 -9.24 -8.09
N ALA A 45 0.33 -8.22 -8.63
CA ALA A 45 0.99 -7.14 -9.36
C ALA A 45 1.99 -6.40 -8.47
N ALA A 46 1.64 -6.10 -7.22
CA ALA A 46 2.54 -5.45 -6.28
C ALA A 46 3.77 -6.30 -5.96
N MET A 47 3.58 -7.61 -5.73
CA MET A 47 4.68 -8.56 -5.54
C MET A 47 5.58 -8.65 -6.77
N LEU A 48 5.00 -8.70 -7.97
CA LEU A 48 5.77 -8.75 -9.22
C LEU A 48 6.53 -7.44 -9.46
N LEU A 49 5.96 -6.28 -9.13
CA LEU A 49 6.61 -4.99 -9.28
C LEU A 49 7.75 -4.82 -8.27
N LEU A 50 7.55 -5.21 -7.01
CA LEU A 50 8.61 -5.22 -5.98
C LEU A 50 9.73 -6.22 -6.34
N GLY A 51 9.37 -7.38 -6.86
CA GLY A 51 10.31 -8.38 -7.35
C GLY A 51 11.09 -7.88 -8.57
N ALA A 52 10.43 -7.27 -9.55
CA ALA A 52 11.08 -6.73 -10.74
C ALA A 52 12.01 -5.55 -10.39
N TRP A 53 11.61 -4.70 -9.44
CA TRP A 53 12.42 -3.58 -8.94
C TRP A 53 13.73 -4.05 -8.30
N THR A 54 13.71 -5.17 -7.58
CA THR A 54 14.88 -5.69 -6.86
C THR A 54 15.73 -6.65 -7.71
N ALA A 55 15.12 -7.40 -8.63
CA ALA A 55 15.80 -8.47 -9.36
C ALA A 55 16.39 -8.03 -10.72
N LEU A 56 15.83 -7.03 -11.40
CA LEU A 56 16.25 -6.69 -12.77
C LEU A 56 16.43 -5.18 -13.00
N PRO A 57 17.67 -4.67 -12.91
CA PRO A 57 18.04 -3.37 -13.47
C PRO A 57 17.72 -3.24 -14.98
N GLN A 58 17.58 -4.37 -15.67
CA GLN A 58 17.32 -4.46 -17.11
C GLN A 58 15.85 -4.17 -17.48
N LEU A 59 14.92 -4.19 -16.52
CA LEU A 59 13.52 -3.84 -16.71
C LEU A 59 13.22 -2.37 -16.36
N LEU A 60 14.22 -1.51 -16.55
CA LEU A 60 14.17 -0.07 -16.27
C LEU A 60 12.86 0.63 -16.73
N PRO A 61 12.27 0.31 -17.90
CA PRO A 61 11.01 0.92 -18.31
C PRO A 61 9.84 0.51 -17.39
N LEU A 62 9.74 -0.77 -17.01
CA LEU A 62 8.68 -1.25 -16.13
C LEU A 62 8.89 -0.76 -14.69
N ALA A 63 10.14 -0.73 -14.25
CA ALA A 63 10.55 -0.20 -12.95
C ALA A 63 10.17 1.28 -12.79
N ALA A 64 10.22 2.08 -13.86
CA ALA A 64 9.82 3.48 -13.82
C ALA A 64 8.31 3.68 -13.59
N PHE A 65 7.46 2.75 -14.04
CA PHE A 65 6.01 2.84 -13.80
C PHE A 65 5.59 2.18 -12.49
N ALA A 66 6.47 1.41 -11.84
CA ALA A 66 6.14 0.65 -10.63
C ALA A 66 5.67 1.52 -9.45
N PRO A 67 6.33 2.64 -9.09
CA PRO A 67 5.91 3.42 -7.92
C PRO A 67 4.50 4.05 -8.07
N PRO A 68 4.15 4.71 -9.18
CA PRO A 68 2.79 5.20 -9.39
C PRO A 68 1.75 4.09 -9.46
N LEU A 69 2.07 2.95 -10.10
CA LEU A 69 1.13 1.84 -10.16
C LEU A 69 0.84 1.29 -8.76
N LEU A 70 1.87 1.10 -7.93
CA LEU A 70 1.72 0.65 -6.55
C LEU A 70 0.84 1.61 -5.74
N ALA A 71 0.99 2.92 -5.92
CA ALA A 71 0.14 3.91 -5.27
C ALA A 71 -1.33 3.83 -5.76
N GLY A 72 -1.56 3.63 -7.06
CA GLY A 72 -2.89 3.43 -7.63
C GLY A 72 -3.57 2.15 -7.13
N LEU A 73 -2.82 1.04 -7.05
CA LEU A 73 -3.31 -0.23 -6.50
C LEU A 73 -3.68 -0.06 -5.01
N TRP A 74 -2.88 0.70 -4.25
CA TRP A 74 -3.16 0.97 -2.85
C TRP A 74 -4.40 1.85 -2.65
N SER A 75 -4.62 2.83 -3.54
CA SER A 75 -5.82 3.67 -3.54
C SER A 75 -7.08 2.84 -3.83
N ALA A 76 -7.02 1.96 -4.82
CA ALA A 76 -8.12 1.04 -5.12
C ALA A 76 -8.38 0.07 -3.95
N ALA A 77 -7.33 -0.47 -3.32
CA ALA A 77 -7.48 -1.32 -2.13
C ALA A 77 -8.14 -0.56 -0.96
N ALA A 78 -7.81 0.73 -0.77
CA ALA A 78 -8.44 1.58 0.23
C ALA A 78 -9.94 1.80 -0.02
N ARG A 79 -10.35 1.97 -1.28
CA ARG A 79 -11.77 2.08 -1.68
C ARG A 79 -12.54 0.79 -1.45
N VAL A 80 -11.95 -0.36 -1.82
CA VAL A 80 -12.52 -1.68 -1.53
C VAL A 80 -12.70 -1.87 -0.01
N ALA A 81 -11.72 -1.45 0.80
CA ALA A 81 -11.83 -1.51 2.26
C ALA A 81 -12.96 -0.62 2.83
N ARG A 82 -13.35 0.44 2.12
CA ARG A 82 -14.50 1.31 2.46
C ARG A 82 -15.83 0.83 1.86
N ALA A 83 -15.85 -0.32 1.20
CA ALA A 83 -17.01 -0.86 0.47
C ALA A 83 -17.55 0.10 -0.62
N GLU A 84 -16.66 0.89 -1.21
CA GLU A 84 -16.95 1.74 -2.36
C GLU A 84 -16.83 0.93 -3.66
N GLU A 85 -17.70 1.20 -4.64
CA GLU A 85 -17.56 0.62 -5.98
C GLU A 85 -16.18 0.99 -6.54
N THR A 86 -15.43 -0.03 -6.98
CA THR A 86 -14.05 0.13 -7.45
C THR A 86 -13.93 -0.40 -8.87
N SER A 87 -13.43 0.43 -9.77
CA SER A 87 -13.17 0.11 -11.16
C SER A 87 -11.69 0.23 -11.49
N PHE A 88 -11.28 -0.30 -12.65
CA PHE A 88 -9.90 -0.14 -13.13
C PHE A 88 -9.52 1.33 -13.37
N HIS A 89 -10.52 2.18 -13.68
CA HIS A 89 -10.28 3.60 -13.86
C HIS A 89 -9.79 4.26 -12.56
N ASP A 90 -10.32 3.85 -11.41
CA ASP A 90 -9.94 4.39 -10.10
C ASP A 90 -8.50 4.02 -9.71
N VAL A 91 -7.99 2.87 -10.18
CA VAL A 91 -6.57 2.49 -10.02
C VAL A 91 -5.67 3.47 -10.77
N TRP A 92 -6.06 3.83 -12.00
CA TRP A 92 -5.29 4.74 -12.84
C TRP A 92 -5.36 6.18 -12.32
N GLU A 93 -6.54 6.62 -11.89
CA GLU A 93 -6.74 7.92 -11.25
C GLU A 93 -5.87 8.06 -9.99
N GLY A 94 -5.90 7.06 -9.09
CA GLY A 94 -5.04 7.04 -7.91
C GLY A 94 -3.54 7.02 -8.24
N ALA A 95 -3.14 6.38 -9.35
CA ALA A 95 -1.75 6.41 -9.81
C ALA A 95 -1.31 7.80 -10.29
N GLN A 96 -2.22 8.54 -10.94
CA GLN A 96 -1.98 9.92 -11.38
C GLN A 96 -1.93 10.89 -10.20
N ASP A 97 -2.90 10.79 -9.27
CA ASP A 97 -3.00 11.66 -8.10
C ASP A 97 -1.80 11.54 -7.17
N HIS A 98 -1.26 10.33 -7.02
CA HIS A 98 -0.10 10.05 -6.18
C HIS A 98 1.21 9.92 -6.97
N PHE A 99 1.24 10.32 -8.24
CA PHE A 99 2.42 10.15 -9.10
C PHE A 99 3.68 10.81 -8.50
N ALA A 100 3.59 12.09 -8.14
CA ALA A 100 4.73 12.82 -7.59
C ALA A 100 5.17 12.29 -6.21
N ARG A 101 4.20 11.98 -5.34
CA ARG A 101 4.45 11.47 -3.97
C ARG A 101 5.10 10.09 -4.00
N SER A 102 4.62 9.20 -4.87
CA SER A 102 5.17 7.85 -5.04
C SER A 102 6.58 7.87 -5.64
N TRP A 103 6.86 8.79 -6.57
CA TRP A 103 8.21 8.99 -7.10
C TRP A 103 9.18 9.57 -6.08
N LEU A 104 8.75 10.54 -5.26
CA LEU A 104 9.56 11.04 -4.17
C LEU A 104 9.90 9.91 -3.19
N LEU A 105 8.91 9.09 -2.82
CA LEU A 105 9.13 7.95 -1.95
C LEU A 105 10.07 6.92 -2.58
N ALA A 106 9.95 6.66 -3.89
CA ALA A 106 10.87 5.80 -4.62
C ALA A 106 12.30 6.33 -4.61
N ALA A 107 12.49 7.64 -4.84
CA ALA A 107 13.79 8.28 -4.79
C ALA A 107 14.43 8.18 -3.40
N VAL A 108 13.65 8.40 -2.33
CA VAL A 108 14.12 8.21 -0.95
C VAL A 108 14.52 6.75 -0.72
N SER A 109 13.71 5.79 -1.17
CA SER A 109 14.04 4.37 -1.06
C SER A 109 15.33 3.99 -1.80
N VAL A 110 15.59 4.56 -2.99
CA VAL A 110 16.85 4.36 -3.71
C VAL A 110 18.03 4.84 -2.87
N VAL A 111 17.93 6.00 -2.23
CA VAL A 111 18.99 6.52 -1.35
C VAL A 111 19.19 5.60 -0.15
N VAL A 112 18.13 5.20 0.55
CA VAL A 112 18.23 4.32 1.74
C VAL A 112 18.84 2.98 1.37
N TYR A 113 18.34 2.31 0.33
CA TYR A 113 18.90 1.03 -0.12
C TYR A 113 20.32 1.19 -0.64
N GLY A 114 20.65 2.30 -1.29
CA GLY A 114 22.02 2.62 -1.68
C GLY A 114 22.96 2.71 -0.48
N VAL A 115 22.55 3.39 0.59
CA VAL A 115 23.34 3.48 1.83
C VAL A 115 23.49 2.11 2.49
N VAL A 116 22.41 1.33 2.61
CA VAL A 116 22.45 -0.03 3.17
C VAL A 116 23.39 -0.92 2.34
N TRP A 117 23.24 -0.90 1.02
CA TRP A 117 24.08 -1.66 0.09
C TRP A 117 25.55 -1.28 0.18
N MET A 118 25.86 0.02 0.19
CA MET A 118 27.23 0.53 0.34
C MET A 118 27.84 0.06 1.66
N ASN A 119 27.09 0.11 2.77
CA ASN A 119 27.58 -0.36 4.06
C ASN A 119 27.81 -1.87 4.07
N ILE A 120 26.87 -2.68 3.56
CA ILE A 120 27.05 -4.14 3.46
C ILE A 120 28.28 -4.46 2.61
N THR A 121 28.44 -3.81 1.46
CA THR A 121 29.60 -3.99 0.57
C THR A 121 30.89 -3.59 1.29
N PHE A 122 30.90 -2.47 1.99
CA PHE A 122 32.06 -1.99 2.73
C PHE A 122 32.50 -2.97 3.82
N TYR A 123 31.57 -3.54 4.59
CA TYR A 123 31.89 -4.50 5.67
C TYR A 123 32.14 -5.94 5.19
N THR A 124 31.88 -6.25 3.91
CA THR A 124 32.13 -7.58 3.32
C THR A 124 33.38 -7.65 2.46
N GLN A 125 33.99 -6.50 2.12
CA GLN A 125 35.21 -6.46 1.33
C GLN A 125 36.44 -6.87 2.15
N GLU A 126 37.02 -8.03 1.80
CA GLU A 126 38.23 -8.55 2.46
C GLU A 126 39.47 -7.67 2.28
N ASN A 127 39.51 -6.84 1.23
CA ASN A 127 40.69 -6.07 0.83
C ASN A 127 40.65 -4.59 1.23
N VAL A 128 39.58 -4.12 1.87
CA VAL A 128 39.50 -2.74 2.33
C VAL A 128 39.91 -2.69 3.80
N PRO A 129 41.06 -2.08 4.14
CA PRO A 129 41.45 -1.91 5.53
C PRO A 129 40.40 -1.02 6.19
N LEU A 130 39.70 -1.58 7.18
CA LEU A 130 38.78 -0.81 8.01
C LEU A 130 39.59 0.30 8.71
N PRO A 131 39.03 1.51 8.87
CA PRO A 131 39.72 2.63 9.52
C PRO A 131 40.00 2.38 11.02
N PHE A 132 39.53 1.25 11.55
CA PHE A 132 39.73 0.78 12.91
C PHE A 132 39.97 -0.73 12.89
N GLU A 133 40.76 -1.24 13.84
CA GLU A 133 40.91 -2.68 14.08
C GLU A 133 39.60 -3.24 14.66
N ALA A 134 38.68 -3.61 13.77
CA ALA A 134 37.42 -4.22 14.13
C ALA A 134 37.61 -5.71 14.38
N GLY A 135 37.27 -6.19 15.58
CA GLY A 135 37.15 -7.62 15.81
C GLY A 135 36.03 -8.24 14.92
N PRO A 136 36.10 -9.54 14.59
CA PRO A 136 35.09 -10.20 13.75
C PRO A 136 33.64 -10.05 14.24
N TRP A 137 33.46 -9.97 15.56
CA TRP A 137 32.15 -9.77 16.18
C TRP A 137 31.57 -8.38 15.90
N VAL A 138 32.40 -7.33 15.85
CA VAL A 138 31.97 -5.95 15.56
C VAL A 138 31.45 -5.86 14.13
N VAL A 139 32.18 -6.43 13.18
CA VAL A 139 31.78 -6.48 11.76
C VAL A 139 30.45 -7.20 11.61
N THR A 140 30.27 -8.32 12.31
CA THR A 140 29.03 -9.10 12.31
C THR A 140 27.85 -8.29 12.85
N LEU A 141 28.05 -7.54 13.95
CA LEU A 141 27.01 -6.67 14.50
C LEU A 141 26.64 -5.53 13.56
N LEU A 142 27.61 -4.89 12.92
CA LEU A 142 27.37 -3.81 11.95
C LEU A 142 26.61 -4.33 10.73
N LEU A 143 27.00 -5.48 10.18
CA LEU A 143 26.27 -6.14 9.09
C LEU A 143 24.84 -6.48 9.51
N THR A 144 24.67 -7.07 10.69
CA THR A 144 23.33 -7.40 11.23
C THR A 144 22.48 -6.15 11.38
N PHE A 145 23.05 -5.06 11.90
CA PHE A 145 22.38 -3.77 12.05
C PHE A 145 21.89 -3.24 10.70
N TRP A 146 22.75 -3.20 9.68
CA TRP A 146 22.38 -2.69 8.35
C TRP A 146 21.36 -3.57 7.64
N LEU A 147 21.43 -4.89 7.81
CA LEU A 147 20.41 -5.82 7.33
C LEU A 147 19.05 -5.56 7.99
N LEU A 148 19.03 -5.45 9.32
CA LEU A 148 17.81 -5.14 10.06
C LEU A 148 17.26 -3.76 9.69
N ALA A 149 18.12 -2.76 9.46
CA ALA A 149 17.71 -1.43 9.00
C ALA A 149 17.07 -1.49 7.60
N GLY A 150 17.63 -2.29 6.69
CA GLY A 150 17.04 -2.53 5.37
C GLY A 150 15.67 -3.21 5.46
N ILE A 151 15.55 -4.27 6.26
CA ILE A 151 14.27 -4.96 6.50
C ILE A 151 13.25 -4.01 7.11
N PHE A 152 13.66 -3.26 8.15
CA PHE A 152 12.81 -2.27 8.81
C PHE A 152 12.33 -1.21 7.82
N TRP A 153 13.20 -0.69 6.95
CA TRP A 153 12.80 0.25 5.91
C TRP A 153 11.79 -0.35 4.95
N THR A 154 11.99 -1.58 4.47
CA THR A 154 11.04 -2.27 3.59
C THR A 154 9.66 -2.41 4.23
N LEU A 155 9.62 -2.77 5.52
CA LEU A 155 8.37 -2.87 6.28
C LEU A 155 7.73 -1.51 6.50
N TYR A 156 8.54 -0.49 6.82
CA TYR A 156 8.06 0.87 7.08
C TYR A 156 7.57 1.56 5.79
N TRP A 157 8.15 1.22 4.64
CA TRP A 157 7.82 1.77 3.34
C TRP A 157 6.34 1.56 2.97
N SER A 158 5.76 0.39 3.28
CA SER A 158 4.35 0.13 3.02
C SER A 158 3.42 1.01 3.88
N TYR A 159 3.81 1.32 5.12
CA TYR A 159 3.09 2.26 5.97
C TYR A 159 3.19 3.71 5.47
N ILE A 160 4.36 4.14 4.96
CA ILE A 160 4.49 5.48 4.37
C ILE A 160 3.64 5.59 3.12
N LEU A 161 3.67 4.58 2.24
CA LEU A 161 2.85 4.56 1.04
C LEU A 161 1.37 4.62 1.41
N ALA A 162 0.94 3.81 2.38
CA ALA A 162 -0.41 3.87 2.93
C ALA A 162 -0.72 5.29 3.42
N TRP A 163 0.13 5.88 4.24
CA TRP A 163 -0.09 7.24 4.75
C TRP A 163 -0.17 8.31 3.65
N LEU A 164 0.60 8.18 2.56
CA LEU A 164 0.56 9.11 1.43
C LEU A 164 -0.71 8.97 0.55
N THR A 165 -1.32 7.79 0.57
CA THR A 165 -2.50 7.43 -0.23
C THR A 165 -3.81 7.57 0.55
N PHE A 166 -3.80 7.27 1.85
CA PHE A 166 -4.90 7.52 2.75
C PHE A 166 -4.92 9.01 3.09
N GLU A 167 -5.64 9.80 2.30
CA GLU A 167 -6.09 11.14 2.71
C GLU A 167 -7.11 11.00 3.84
N GLU A 168 -6.68 10.57 5.03
CA GLU A 168 -7.48 10.71 6.23
C GLU A 168 -7.24 12.12 6.80
N PRO A 169 -8.21 13.05 6.70
CA PRO A 169 -8.08 14.41 7.23
C PRO A 169 -7.85 14.46 8.75
N HIS A 170 -7.98 13.34 9.45
CA HIS A 170 -7.88 13.22 10.91
C HIS A 170 -6.59 12.57 11.41
N LEU A 171 -5.75 12.03 10.53
CA LEU A 171 -4.58 11.25 10.93
C LEU A 171 -3.53 12.14 11.61
N TRP A 172 -3.36 13.38 11.15
CA TRP A 172 -2.44 14.35 11.75
C TRP A 172 -2.95 14.92 13.08
N PRO A 173 -4.23 15.32 13.22
CA PRO A 173 -4.83 15.58 14.53
C PRO A 173 -4.74 14.40 15.50
N ALA A 174 -4.96 13.17 15.03
CA ALA A 174 -4.88 11.96 15.86
C ALA A 174 -3.46 11.65 16.30
N LEU A 175 -2.46 11.79 15.43
CA LEU A 175 -1.04 11.67 15.79
C LEU A 175 -0.60 12.76 16.75
N LYS A 176 -1.04 14.01 16.54
CA LYS A 176 -0.82 15.10 17.49
C LYS A 176 -1.49 14.82 18.82
N GLY A 177 -2.72 14.30 18.81
CA GLY A 177 -3.46 13.90 20.01
C GLY A 177 -2.78 12.76 20.76
N ALA A 178 -2.30 11.75 20.05
CA ALA A 178 -1.56 10.62 20.60
C ALA A 178 -0.18 11.05 21.14
N ALA A 179 0.55 11.91 20.42
CA ALA A 179 1.81 12.48 20.87
C ALA A 179 1.60 13.40 22.09
N TRP A 180 0.54 14.20 22.09
CA TRP A 180 0.16 15.02 23.23
C TRP A 180 -0.20 14.14 24.43
N LEU A 181 -0.97 13.07 24.23
CA LEU A 181 -1.28 12.08 25.27
C LEU A 181 -0.02 11.39 25.79
N LEU A 182 0.96 11.06 24.94
CA LEU A 182 2.22 10.46 25.34
C LEU A 182 3.09 11.42 26.17
N ILE A 183 3.01 12.72 25.89
CA ILE A 183 3.72 13.77 26.63
C ILE A 183 2.98 14.12 27.93
N SER A 184 1.65 14.18 27.90
CA SER A 184 0.81 14.54 29.06
C SER A 184 0.63 13.39 30.04
N HIS A 185 0.69 12.15 29.55
CA HIS A 185 0.65 10.92 30.32
C HIS A 185 1.91 10.13 29.95
N GLY A 186 3.05 10.53 30.54
CA GLY A 186 4.34 9.88 30.34
C GLY A 186 4.28 8.36 30.47
N PRO A 187 5.26 7.62 29.90
CA PRO A 187 5.20 6.17 29.85
C PRO A 187 5.27 5.61 31.28
N PHE A 188 4.14 5.05 31.74
CA PHE A 188 3.96 4.36 33.01
C PHE A 188 3.99 5.27 34.26
N THR A 189 2.80 5.56 34.80
CA THR A 189 2.59 5.47 36.25
C THR A 189 2.09 4.07 36.59
#